data_AF-A0A429M6F5-F1
#
_entry.id   AF-A0A429M6F5-F1
#
_cell.length_a   1.000
_cell.length_b   1.000
_cell.length_c   1.000
_cell.angle_alpha   90.00
_cell.angle_beta   90.00
_cell.angle_gamma   90.00
#
_symmetry.space_group_name_H-M   'P 1'
#
loop_
_entity.id
_entity.type
_entity.pdbx_description
1 polymer ?
#
loop_
_entity_poly.entity_id
_entity_poly.type
_entity_poly.pdbx_seq_one_letter_code
_entity_poly.pdbx_strand_id
1 'polypeptide(L)'
;TPVLDIEDKEKFFILKTPEGEVRAKHIVLGTNGFTHLLPPELGLKRAQLPMFVYQLITEPLTDEDWKALGWKHRGQFYDKTTYCPPTCRTTVDGRLQFNLCDIYVGEGRSMDEAQKVQFYDAAERMYKKVFPAFQKLKIAQRWSGACSIPFDVRSQVG
;
A
#
# COMPACT_ATOMS: atom_id res chain seq x y z
N THR A 1 -2.63 12.15 -18.61
CA THR A 1 -1.49 11.59 -19.37
C THR A 1 -0.35 11.26 -18.42
N PRO A 2 0.32 10.09 -18.51
CA PRO A 2 1.45 9.76 -17.65
C PRO A 2 2.70 10.57 -18.04
N VAL A 3 3.48 10.98 -17.05
CA VAL A 3 4.83 11.52 -17.27
C VAL A 3 5.78 10.33 -17.44
N LEU A 4 6.44 10.25 -18.60
CA LEU A 4 7.37 9.19 -18.96
C LEU A 4 8.80 9.53 -18.55
N ASP A 5 9.14 10.82 -18.51
CA ASP A 5 10.48 11.32 -18.24
C ASP A 5 10.43 12.77 -17.72
N ILE A 6 11.45 13.15 -16.96
CA ILE A 6 11.61 14.48 -16.36
C ILE A 6 13.04 14.95 -16.59
N GLU A 7 13.22 15.99 -17.40
CA GLU A 7 14.53 16.62 -17.58
C GLU A 7 14.63 17.91 -16.77
N ASP A 8 15.68 18.02 -15.95
CA ASP A 8 16.05 19.27 -15.28
C ASP A 8 16.92 20.12 -16.21
N LYS A 9 16.47 21.33 -16.55
CA LYS A 9 17.19 22.32 -17.37
C LYS A 9 17.69 23.51 -16.55
N GLU A 10 17.87 23.35 -15.24
CA GLU A 10 18.30 24.34 -14.24
C GLU A 10 17.29 25.49 -14.00
N LYS A 11 16.71 26.06 -15.07
CA LYS A 11 15.74 27.17 -15.01
C LYS A 11 14.29 26.71 -15.10
N PHE A 12 14.06 25.51 -15.60
CA PHE A 12 12.76 24.90 -15.80
C PHE A 12 12.92 23.39 -15.99
N PHE A 13 11.82 22.67 -15.87
CA PHE A 13 11.71 21.25 -16.14
C PHE A 13 10.99 21.02 -17.47
N ILE A 14 11.38 19.94 -18.15
CA ILE A 14 10.64 19.38 -19.29
C ILE A 14 10.05 18.03 -18.85
N LEU A 15 8.73 17.94 -18.88
CA LEU A 15 7.98 16.71 -18.59
C LEU A 15 7.57 16.09 -19.91
N LYS A 16 8.05 14.88 -20.22
CA LYS A 16 7.65 14.17 -21.44
C LYS A 16 6.43 13.31 -21.18
N THR A 17 5.47 13.38 -22.07
CA THR A 17 4.23 12.59 -22.04
C THR A 17 4.00 11.96 -23.42
N PRO A 18 3.14 10.94 -23.54
CA PRO A 18 2.78 10.39 -24.85
C PRO A 18 2.21 11.43 -25.83
N GLU A 19 1.64 12.52 -25.31
CA GLU A 19 0.95 13.55 -26.09
C GLU A 19 1.84 14.78 -26.39
N GLY A 20 3.08 14.79 -25.91
CA GLY A 20 4.02 15.88 -26.10
C GLY A 20 4.71 16.29 -24.80
N GLU A 21 5.26 17.50 -24.78
CA GLU A 21 6.09 18.00 -23.69
C GLU A 21 5.42 19.15 -22.94
N VAL A 22 5.55 19.14 -21.61
CA VAL A 22 5.13 20.25 -20.75
C VAL A 22 6.36 20.91 -20.15
N ARG A 23 6.49 22.22 -20.39
CA ARG A 23 7.55 23.05 -19.79
C ARG A 23 7.02 23.75 -18.54
N ALA A 24 7.69 23.54 -17.41
CA ALA A 24 7.28 24.13 -16.13
C ALA A 24 8.47 24.71 -15.38
N LYS A 25 8.32 25.89 -14.74
CA LYS A 25 9.36 26.44 -13.85
C LYS A 25 9.48 25.67 -12.54
N HIS A 26 8.36 25.11 -12.07
CA HIS A 26 8.24 24.39 -10.82
C HIS A 26 7.44 23.11 -11.06
N ILE A 27 7.83 22.04 -10.36
CA ILE A 27 7.12 20.77 -10.34
C ILE A 27 6.94 20.32 -8.88
N VAL A 28 5.87 19.60 -8.60
CA VAL A 28 5.62 18.97 -7.29
C VAL A 28 5.54 17.46 -7.52
N LEU A 29 6.42 16.71 -6.87
CA LEU A 29 6.52 15.26 -7.05
C LEU A 29 5.63 14.51 -6.06
N GLY A 30 4.39 14.25 -6.46
CA GLY A 30 3.42 13.45 -5.71
C GLY A 30 3.49 11.94 -6.00
N THR A 31 4.67 11.39 -6.32
CA THR A 31 4.79 10.01 -6.86
C THR A 31 4.91 8.91 -5.80
N ASN A 32 5.10 9.26 -4.53
CA ASN A 32 5.04 8.35 -3.38
C ASN A 32 5.84 7.02 -3.63
N GLY A 33 5.23 5.85 -3.49
CA GLY A 33 5.91 4.56 -3.70
C GLY A 33 6.60 4.41 -5.08
N PHE A 34 6.29 5.25 -6.08
CA PHE A 34 6.89 5.24 -7.41
C PHE A 34 8.09 6.21 -7.56
N THR A 35 8.47 6.97 -6.52
CA THR A 35 9.56 7.96 -6.61
C THR A 35 10.91 7.36 -6.97
N HIS A 36 11.17 6.11 -6.58
CA HIS A 36 12.39 5.40 -6.95
C HIS A 36 12.50 5.08 -8.45
N LEU A 37 11.40 5.23 -9.22
CA LEU A 37 11.36 5.09 -10.67
C LEU A 37 11.62 6.40 -11.42
N LEU A 38 11.71 7.52 -10.70
CA LEU A 38 12.02 8.80 -11.32
C LEU A 38 13.46 8.83 -11.85
N PRO A 39 13.75 9.72 -12.82
CA PRO A 39 15.09 9.85 -13.38
C PRO A 39 16.16 10.02 -12.29
N PRO A 40 17.27 9.25 -12.33
CA PRO A 40 18.31 9.26 -11.30
C PRO A 40 18.92 10.65 -11.02
N GLU A 41 18.96 11.52 -12.02
CA GLU A 41 19.43 12.91 -11.96
C GLU A 41 18.67 13.77 -10.94
N LEU A 42 17.42 13.42 -10.60
CA LEU A 42 16.67 14.10 -9.55
C LEU A 42 17.18 13.74 -8.14
N GLY A 43 18.05 12.74 -8.00
CA GLY A 43 18.66 12.37 -6.71
C GLY A 43 17.72 11.65 -5.74
N LEU A 44 16.48 11.33 -6.15
CA LEU A 44 15.43 10.80 -5.27
C LEU A 44 15.36 9.27 -5.23
N LYS A 45 16.21 8.55 -5.97
CA LYS A 45 16.16 7.08 -6.09
C LYS A 45 16.17 6.35 -4.75
N ARG A 46 16.89 6.90 -3.75
CA ARG A 46 17.04 6.33 -2.40
C ARG A 46 16.27 7.10 -1.33
N ALA A 47 15.43 8.05 -1.74
CA ALA A 47 14.67 8.87 -0.81
C ALA A 47 13.64 8.03 -0.04
N GLN A 48 13.04 7.04 -0.70
CA GLN A 48 12.03 6.18 -0.11
C GLN A 48 11.96 4.80 -0.78
N LEU A 49 11.42 3.83 -0.05
CA LEU A 49 11.25 2.45 -0.52
C LEU A 49 9.76 2.15 -0.75
N PRO A 50 9.41 1.38 -1.80
CA PRO A 50 8.06 0.88 -1.95
C PRO A 50 7.80 -0.24 -0.92
N MET A 51 6.70 -0.13 -0.19
CA MET A 51 6.16 -1.17 0.70
C MET A 51 4.83 -1.64 0.13
N PHE A 52 4.68 -2.93 -0.11
CA PHE A 52 3.42 -3.47 -0.61
C PHE A 52 2.52 -3.87 0.53
N VAL A 53 1.28 -3.39 0.50
CA VAL A 53 0.24 -3.76 1.46
C VAL A 53 -0.75 -4.68 0.78
N TYR A 54 -0.94 -5.87 1.33
CA TYR A 54 -1.87 -6.88 0.84
C TYR A 54 -3.12 -6.87 1.72
N GLN A 55 -4.24 -6.48 1.13
CA GLN A 55 -5.51 -6.28 1.80
C GLN A 55 -6.44 -7.44 1.50
N LEU A 56 -7.19 -7.83 2.52
CA LEU A 56 -8.30 -8.77 2.47
C LEU A 56 -9.53 -8.07 3.03
N ILE A 57 -10.68 -8.26 2.39
CA ILE A 57 -11.97 -7.86 2.95
C ILE A 57 -12.93 -9.04 2.94
N THR A 58 -13.63 -9.25 4.05
CA THR A 58 -14.60 -10.33 4.18
C THR A 58 -15.91 -10.00 3.47
N GLU A 59 -16.78 -11.00 3.35
CA GLU A 59 -18.21 -10.73 3.24
C GLU A 59 -18.73 -9.95 4.47
N PRO A 60 -19.89 -9.28 4.37
CA PRO A 60 -20.50 -8.63 5.53
C PRO A 60 -20.66 -9.63 6.67
N LEU A 61 -20.27 -9.22 7.87
CA LEU A 61 -20.38 -10.01 9.07
C LEU A 61 -21.86 -10.20 9.41
N THR A 62 -22.24 -11.46 9.67
CA THR A 62 -23.54 -11.79 10.24
C THR A 62 -23.65 -11.32 11.69
N ASP A 63 -24.85 -11.32 12.26
CA ASP A 63 -25.04 -11.01 13.68
C ASP A 63 -24.26 -11.98 14.58
N GLU A 64 -24.16 -13.26 14.17
CA GLU A 64 -23.33 -14.27 14.82
C GLU A 64 -21.84 -13.94 14.74
N ASP A 65 -21.36 -13.50 13.58
CA ASP A 65 -19.96 -13.09 13.40
C ASP A 65 -19.62 -11.87 14.27
N TRP A 66 -20.52 -10.88 14.33
CA TRP A 66 -20.38 -9.71 15.20
C TRP A 66 -20.33 -10.10 16.67
N LYS A 67 -21.20 -11.03 17.09
CA LYS A 67 -21.20 -11.56 18.45
C LYS A 67 -19.90 -12.30 18.77
N ALA A 68 -19.38 -13.08 17.81
CA ALA A 68 -18.12 -13.80 17.95
C ALA A 68 -16.90 -12.86 17.95
N LEU A 69 -16.94 -11.75 17.20
CA LEU A 69 -15.93 -10.70 17.22
C LEU A 69 -15.81 -10.08 18.62
N GLY A 70 -16.94 -9.95 19.32
CA GLY A 70 -17.02 -9.39 20.67
C GLY A 70 -16.82 -7.87 20.73
N TRP A 71 -16.76 -7.19 19.58
CA TRP A 71 -16.61 -5.73 19.53
C TRP A 71 -17.96 -5.06 19.69
N LYS A 72 -18.05 -4.08 20.61
CA LYS A 72 -19.30 -3.35 20.87
C LYS A 72 -19.67 -2.36 19.77
N HIS A 73 -18.67 -1.89 19.02
CA HIS A 73 -18.81 -0.90 17.96
C HIS A 73 -17.82 -1.21 16.84
N ARG A 74 -17.93 -0.48 15.73
CA ARG A 74 -16.89 -0.50 14.69
C ARG A 74 -15.54 -0.12 15.31
N GLY A 75 -14.59 -1.04 15.26
CA GLY A 75 -13.28 -0.92 15.85
C GLY A 75 -12.15 -1.11 14.84
N GLN A 76 -10.94 -0.91 15.32
CA GLN A 76 -9.70 -1.22 14.62
C GLN A 76 -8.62 -1.62 15.62
N PHE A 77 -7.63 -2.39 15.14
CA PHE A 77 -6.38 -2.59 15.87
C PHE A 77 -5.19 -2.51 14.93
N TYR A 78 -4.03 -2.33 15.55
CA TYR A 78 -2.72 -2.35 14.94
C TYR A 78 -1.80 -3.17 15.85
N ASP A 79 -1.15 -4.19 15.31
CA ASP A 79 -0.23 -5.04 16.08
C ASP A 79 1.20 -4.47 16.04
N LYS A 80 1.65 -3.86 17.14
CA LYS A 80 2.98 -3.22 17.22
C LYS A 80 4.16 -4.22 17.25
N THR A 81 3.91 -5.52 17.29
CA THR A 81 4.96 -6.52 17.53
C THR A 81 5.82 -6.82 16.30
N THR A 82 5.38 -6.42 15.10
CA THR A 82 6.12 -6.59 13.86
C THR A 82 6.45 -5.24 13.21
N TYR A 83 7.56 -5.19 12.48
CA TYR A 83 7.98 -4.00 11.72
C TYR A 83 7.00 -3.64 10.60
N CYS A 84 6.26 -4.64 10.11
CA CYS A 84 5.14 -4.55 9.17
C CYS A 84 3.87 -5.04 9.86
N PRO A 85 3.24 -4.18 10.67
CA PRO A 85 2.20 -4.54 11.60
C PRO A 85 0.91 -4.89 10.86
N PRO A 86 0.36 -6.11 11.02
CA PRO A 86 -0.97 -6.39 10.51
C PRO A 86 -1.96 -5.44 11.19
N THR A 87 -2.85 -4.88 10.38
CA THR A 87 -3.93 -4.02 10.88
C THR A 87 -5.27 -4.61 10.50
N CYS A 88 -6.26 -4.35 11.36
CA CYS A 88 -7.63 -4.73 11.12
C CYS A 88 -8.54 -3.54 11.40
N ARG A 89 -9.58 -3.38 10.60
CA ARG A 89 -10.68 -2.46 10.88
C ARG A 89 -12.00 -3.01 10.35
N THR A 90 -13.08 -2.51 10.90
CA THR A 90 -14.43 -2.79 10.41
C THR A 90 -14.89 -1.66 9.48
N THR A 91 -15.56 -2.02 8.39
CA THR A 91 -16.13 -1.06 7.43
C THR A 91 -17.53 -0.62 7.85
N VAL A 92 -18.03 0.43 7.19
CA VAL A 92 -19.37 0.98 7.47
C VAL A 92 -20.50 0.00 7.11
N ASP A 93 -20.29 -0.82 6.09
CA ASP A 93 -21.20 -1.88 5.63
C ASP A 93 -21.00 -3.22 6.37
N GLY A 94 -20.19 -3.21 7.42
CA GLY A 94 -20.08 -4.33 8.35
C GLY A 94 -19.16 -5.46 7.90
N ARG A 95 -18.13 -5.18 7.11
CA ARG A 95 -17.07 -6.14 6.75
C ARG A 95 -15.86 -5.98 7.65
N LEU A 96 -15.03 -7.00 7.68
CA LEU A 96 -13.73 -6.96 8.32
C LEU A 96 -12.65 -6.80 7.25
N GLN A 97 -11.88 -5.72 7.34
CA GLN A 97 -10.70 -5.49 6.51
C GLN A 97 -9.46 -5.87 7.33
N PHE A 98 -8.61 -6.72 6.76
CA PHE A 98 -7.35 -7.14 7.36
C PHE A 98 -6.21 -6.98 6.35
N ASN A 99 -5.02 -6.62 6.81
CA ASN A 99 -3.84 -6.60 5.94
C ASN A 99 -2.58 -7.15 6.56
N LEU A 100 -1.65 -7.46 5.66
CA LEU A 100 -0.26 -7.71 5.93
C LEU A 100 0.58 -6.85 4.99
N CYS A 101 1.73 -6.37 5.45
CA CYS A 101 2.66 -5.60 4.63
C CYS A 101 3.92 -6.42 4.36
N ASP A 102 4.53 -6.15 3.21
CA ASP A 102 5.83 -6.66 2.79
C ASP A 102 6.69 -5.48 2.34
N ILE A 103 7.84 -5.29 2.98
CA ILE A 103 8.78 -4.24 2.59
C ILE A 103 9.73 -4.79 1.54
N TYR A 104 9.83 -4.05 0.45
CA TYR A 104 10.79 -4.35 -0.58
C TYR A 104 12.11 -3.61 -0.35
N VAL A 105 13.20 -4.37 -0.33
CA VAL A 105 14.57 -3.85 -0.32
C VAL A 105 15.32 -4.50 -1.48
N GLY A 106 15.50 -3.79 -2.60
CA GLY A 106 16.25 -4.30 -3.75
C GLY A 106 15.97 -3.56 -5.07
N GLU A 107 16.53 -4.08 -6.16
CA GLU A 107 16.22 -3.66 -7.54
C GLU A 107 15.51 -4.81 -8.32
N GLY A 108 14.65 -4.47 -9.29
CA GLY A 108 14.03 -5.45 -10.20
C GLY A 108 12.67 -6.04 -9.81
N ARG A 109 12.02 -5.61 -8.73
CA ARG A 109 10.64 -6.01 -8.42
C ARG A 109 9.66 -5.14 -9.19
N SER A 110 8.72 -5.80 -9.88
CA SER A 110 7.63 -5.13 -10.56
C SER A 110 6.80 -4.31 -9.57
N MET A 111 6.35 -3.13 -10.00
CA MET A 111 5.33 -2.38 -9.23
C MET A 111 3.92 -2.96 -9.41
N ASP A 112 3.74 -3.90 -10.34
CA ASP A 112 2.55 -4.74 -10.47
C ASP A 112 2.69 -6.00 -9.60
N GLU A 113 2.31 -5.87 -8.33
CA GLU A 113 2.34 -6.96 -7.33
C GLU A 113 0.98 -7.60 -7.09
N ALA A 114 -0.06 -7.18 -7.83
CA ALA A 114 -1.40 -7.75 -7.69
C ALA A 114 -1.42 -9.26 -7.96
N GLN A 115 -0.44 -9.77 -8.72
CA GLN A 115 -0.33 -11.16 -9.14
C GLN A 115 0.30 -12.11 -8.10
N LYS A 116 0.86 -11.60 -6.99
CA LYS A 116 1.57 -12.46 -6.02
C LYS A 116 0.66 -13.10 -4.98
N VAL A 117 0.04 -14.21 -5.38
CA VAL A 117 -0.89 -15.02 -4.56
C VAL A 117 -0.33 -15.37 -3.16
N GLN A 118 0.97 -15.66 -3.06
CA GLN A 118 1.60 -16.08 -1.80
C GLN A 118 1.43 -15.11 -0.61
N PHE A 119 1.40 -13.79 -0.88
CA PHE A 119 1.27 -12.78 0.17
C PHE A 119 -0.17 -12.63 0.64
N TYR A 120 -1.13 -12.81 -0.27
CA TYR A 120 -2.54 -12.91 0.11
C TYR A 120 -2.80 -14.13 0.97
N ASP A 121 -2.22 -15.27 0.64
CA ASP A 121 -2.35 -16.48 1.45
C ASP A 121 -1.68 -16.32 2.82
N ALA A 122 -0.55 -15.60 2.89
CA ALA A 122 0.08 -15.25 4.16
C ALA A 122 -0.81 -14.34 5.02
N ALA A 123 -1.42 -13.31 4.41
CA ALA A 123 -2.38 -12.44 5.08
C ALA A 123 -3.60 -13.24 5.57
N GLU A 124 -4.11 -14.20 4.80
CA GLU A 124 -5.27 -14.99 5.20
C GLU A 124 -4.93 -15.97 6.32
N ARG A 125 -3.74 -16.60 6.27
CA ARG A 125 -3.24 -17.43 7.38
C ARG A 125 -3.10 -16.62 8.66
N MET A 126 -2.61 -15.38 8.58
CA MET A 126 -2.51 -14.50 9.74
C MET A 126 -3.89 -14.09 10.25
N TYR A 127 -4.78 -13.67 9.37
CA TYR A 127 -6.18 -13.34 9.67
C TYR A 127 -6.86 -14.47 10.45
N LYS A 128 -6.74 -15.72 9.98
CA LYS A 128 -7.29 -16.91 10.63
C LYS A 128 -6.67 -17.20 12.01
N LYS A 129 -5.40 -16.87 12.22
CA LYS A 129 -4.74 -16.97 13.52
C LYS A 129 -5.25 -15.90 14.50
N VAL A 130 -5.43 -14.67 14.03
CA VAL A 130 -5.92 -13.55 14.84
C VAL A 130 -7.40 -13.72 15.19
N PHE A 131 -8.19 -14.27 14.26
CA PHE A 131 -9.62 -14.50 14.44
C PHE A 131 -9.99 -15.98 14.28
N PRO A 132 -9.74 -16.82 15.30
CA PRO A 132 -10.08 -18.25 15.25
C PRO A 132 -11.57 -18.52 15.02
N ALA A 133 -12.46 -17.59 15.39
CA ALA A 133 -13.89 -17.71 15.10
C ALA A 133 -14.22 -17.62 13.60
N PHE A 134 -13.36 -17.01 12.79
CA PHE A 134 -13.64 -16.68 11.40
C PHE A 134 -12.95 -17.60 10.38
N GLN A 135 -12.65 -18.85 10.76
CA GLN A 135 -12.06 -19.83 9.84
C GLN A 135 -12.90 -20.08 8.58
N LYS A 136 -14.22 -19.97 8.71
CA LYS A 136 -15.20 -20.21 7.64
C LYS A 136 -15.72 -18.92 6.98
N LEU A 137 -15.37 -17.75 7.52
CA LEU A 137 -15.81 -16.47 6.97
C LEU A 137 -15.11 -16.25 5.63
N LYS A 138 -15.90 -16.00 4.59
CA LYS A 138 -15.40 -15.87 3.23
C LYS A 138 -14.71 -14.52 3.03
N ILE A 139 -13.60 -14.55 2.31
CA ILE A 139 -12.95 -13.35 1.78
C ILE A 139 -13.69 -12.98 0.49
N ALA A 140 -14.30 -11.79 0.47
CA ALA A 140 -15.04 -11.28 -0.68
C ALA A 140 -14.08 -10.76 -1.76
N GLN A 141 -13.06 -10.01 -1.35
CA GLN A 141 -12.11 -9.39 -2.27
C GLN A 141 -10.72 -9.32 -1.67
N ARG A 142 -9.72 -9.26 -2.55
CA ARG A 142 -8.31 -9.09 -2.22
C ARG A 142 -7.71 -8.08 -3.18
N TRP A 143 -6.83 -7.22 -2.68
CA TRP A 143 -6.08 -6.29 -3.51
C TRP A 143 -4.76 -5.92 -2.84
N SER A 144 -3.81 -5.43 -3.62
CA SER A 144 -2.55 -4.93 -3.12
C SER A 144 -2.25 -3.57 -3.70
N GLY A 145 -1.36 -2.84 -3.02
CA GLY A 145 -0.91 -1.55 -3.48
C GLY A 145 0.44 -1.19 -2.88
N ALA A 146 1.20 -0.41 -3.63
CA ALA A 146 2.43 0.18 -3.13
C ALA A 146 2.12 1.40 -2.26
N CYS A 147 2.65 1.39 -1.04
CA CYS A 147 2.82 2.55 -0.20
C CYS A 147 4.30 2.97 -0.22
N SER A 148 4.59 4.20 0.19
CA SER A 148 5.97 4.60 0.45
C SER A 148 6.32 4.45 1.91
N ILE A 149 7.55 4.03 2.17
CA ILE A 149 8.18 4.17 3.47
C ILE A 149 9.57 4.82 3.32
N PRO A 150 9.73 6.06 3.81
CA PRO A 150 11.04 6.67 4.01
C PRO A 150 11.79 6.00 5.17
N PHE A 151 13.13 6.07 5.16
CA PHE A 151 13.96 5.39 6.17
C PHE A 151 13.71 5.89 7.60
N ASP A 152 13.32 7.14 7.77
CA ASP A 152 12.97 7.74 9.07
C ASP A 152 11.47 7.69 9.39
N VAL A 153 10.68 7.07 8.50
CA VAL A 153 9.22 6.90 8.61
C VAL A 153 8.45 8.24 8.67
N ARG A 154 9.04 9.33 8.14
CA ARG A 154 8.40 10.64 8.06
C ARG A 154 8.09 11.01 6.62
N SER A 155 7.04 11.81 6.43
CA SER A 155 6.72 12.36 5.11
C SER A 155 7.86 13.23 4.61
N GLN A 156 8.22 13.08 3.34
CA GLN A 156 9.17 13.96 2.67
C GLN A 156 8.39 15.08 1.97
N VAL A 157 8.50 16.28 2.53
CA VAL A 157 7.81 17.48 2.05
C VAL A 157 8.83 18.61 2.04
N GLY A 158 8.93 19.32 0.91
CA GLY A 158 9.87 20.40 0.68
C GLY A 158 9.75 20.96 -0.72
#